data_AF-A0A959NDX8-F1
#
_entry.id   AF-A0A959NDX8-F1
#
_cell.length_a   1.000
_cell.length_b   1.000
_cell.length_c   1.000
_cell.angle_alpha   90.00
_cell.angle_beta   90.00
_cell.angle_gamma   90.00
#
_symmetry.space_group_name_H-M   'P 1'
#
loop_
_entity.id
_entity.type
_entity.pdbx_description
1 polymer ?
#
loop_
_entity_poly.entity_id
_entity_poly.type
_entity_poly.pdbx_seq_one_letter_code
_entity_poly.pdbx_strand_id
1 'polypeptide(L)'
;HQRNIRKSVEAGCTVIHNPDVETIIALAVAQMNHYGQASKENIERFRQLYAVLLQKGMTKTYGIASAEGNILSSCVFFLSHQRAYYILVGNAPESRTTGASHLLIDAFIRDNATKNLVLDFEGSDIPGLADFYSGFGAMPEYYQSVRWNRLPFYLKWLKK
;
A
#
# COMPACT_ATOMS: atom_id res chain seq x y z
N HIS A 1 0.92 -14.07 10.66
CA HIS A 1 -0.18 -13.08 10.54
C HIS A 1 -1.52 -13.48 11.15
N GLN A 2 -1.96 -14.74 11.07
CA GLN A 2 -3.28 -15.19 11.57
C GLN A 2 -3.63 -14.71 13.00
N ARG A 3 -2.68 -14.72 13.94
CA ARG A 3 -2.87 -14.18 15.30
C ARG A 3 -3.28 -12.70 15.31
N ASN A 4 -2.64 -11.87 14.48
CA ASN A 4 -2.93 -10.44 14.43
C ASN A 4 -4.25 -10.14 13.71
N ILE A 5 -4.62 -10.96 12.71
CA ILE A 5 -5.93 -10.90 12.06
C ILE A 5 -7.02 -11.19 13.10
N ARG A 6 -6.87 -12.29 13.85
CA ARG A 6 -7.80 -12.65 14.94
C ARG A 6 -7.89 -11.54 15.98
N LYS A 7 -6.76 -11.00 16.41
CA LYS A 7 -6.70 -9.87 17.36
C LYS A 7 -7.49 -8.65 16.85
N SER A 8 -7.37 -8.32 15.56
CA SER A 8 -8.10 -7.19 14.97
C SER A 8 -9.61 -7.42 15.00
N VAL A 9 -10.05 -8.64 14.66
CA VAL A 9 -11.47 -9.03 14.73
C VAL A 9 -11.97 -9.02 16.18
N GLU A 10 -11.21 -9.57 17.13
CA GLU A 10 -11.54 -9.58 18.56
C GLU A 10 -11.60 -8.16 19.16
N ALA A 11 -10.80 -7.23 18.63
CA ALA A 11 -10.86 -5.81 18.98
C ALA A 11 -12.05 -5.06 18.34
N GLY A 12 -12.94 -5.76 17.62
CA GLY A 12 -14.12 -5.17 16.98
C GLY A 12 -13.81 -4.39 15.70
N CYS A 13 -12.65 -4.59 15.09
CA CYS A 13 -12.33 -3.92 13.82
C CYS A 13 -13.19 -4.47 12.68
N THR A 14 -13.61 -3.59 11.76
CA THR A 14 -14.46 -3.95 10.63
C THR A 14 -13.83 -3.53 9.30
N VAL A 15 -14.12 -4.29 8.24
CA VAL A 15 -13.65 -3.98 6.88
C VAL A 15 -14.62 -2.99 6.24
N ILE A 16 -14.06 -1.91 5.69
CA ILE A 16 -14.77 -0.92 4.87
C ILE A 16 -14.33 -1.11 3.42
N HIS A 17 -15.28 -1.46 2.56
CA HIS A 17 -15.07 -1.48 1.12
C HIS A 17 -15.33 -0.11 0.52
N ASN A 18 -14.52 0.27 -0.46
CA ASN A 18 -14.66 1.53 -1.19
C ASN A 18 -14.71 2.79 -0.30
N PRO A 19 -13.86 2.95 0.74
CA PRO A 19 -13.81 4.20 1.49
C PRO A 19 -13.43 5.37 0.57
N ASP A 20 -13.88 6.56 0.95
CA ASP A 20 -13.56 7.79 0.25
C ASP A 20 -12.04 7.99 0.14
N VAL A 21 -11.58 8.36 -1.06
CA VAL A 21 -10.16 8.46 -1.37
C VAL A 21 -9.47 9.57 -0.58
N GLU A 22 -10.16 10.67 -0.29
CA GLU A 22 -9.56 11.75 0.50
C GLU A 22 -9.30 11.32 1.94
N THR A 23 -10.13 10.42 2.49
CA THR A 23 -9.87 9.82 3.81
C THR A 23 -8.60 8.96 3.79
N ILE A 24 -8.38 8.21 2.71
CA ILE A 24 -7.17 7.37 2.52
C ILE A 24 -5.93 8.27 2.36
N ILE A 25 -6.03 9.29 1.51
CA ILE A 25 -4.96 10.26 1.27
C ILE A 25 -4.61 10.98 2.57
N ALA A 26 -5.60 11.44 3.34
CA ALA A 26 -5.37 12.11 4.61
C ALA A 26 -4.59 11.23 5.59
N LEU A 27 -4.96 9.95 5.71
CA LEU A 27 -4.26 9.01 6.59
C LEU A 27 -2.84 8.70 6.09
N ALA A 28 -2.65 8.50 4.79
CA ALA A 28 -1.34 8.28 4.18
C ALA A 28 -0.42 9.51 4.35
N VAL A 29 -0.95 10.72 4.17
CA VAL A 29 -0.20 11.97 4.34
C VAL A 29 0.15 12.19 5.81
N ALA A 30 -0.75 11.91 6.75
CA ALA A 30 -0.45 11.94 8.18
C ALA A 30 0.73 11.01 8.52
N GLN A 31 0.71 9.78 7.99
CA GLN A 31 1.82 8.84 8.13
C GLN A 31 3.12 9.36 7.49
N MET A 32 3.09 9.89 6.27
CA MET A 32 4.28 10.41 5.56
C MET A 32 4.89 11.64 6.23
N ASN A 33 4.07 12.51 6.82
CA ASN A 33 4.52 13.70 7.54
C ASN A 33 5.39 13.34 8.75
N HIS A 34 5.09 12.23 9.44
CA HIS A 34 5.97 11.72 10.51
C HIS A 34 7.38 11.39 10.01
N TYR A 35 7.55 11.12 8.72
CA TYR A 35 8.84 10.81 8.08
C TYR A 35 9.40 11.96 7.22
N GLY A 36 8.70 13.10 7.14
CA GLY A 36 9.12 14.26 6.33
C GLY A 36 9.05 14.05 4.81
N GLN A 37 8.21 13.13 4.32
CA GLN A 37 8.19 12.70 2.90
C GLN A 37 7.01 13.22 2.06
N ALA A 38 6.10 14.02 2.64
CA ALA A 38 4.90 14.45 1.93
C ALA A 38 5.19 15.65 1.00
N SER A 39 5.08 15.44 -0.32
CA SER A 39 5.06 16.52 -1.31
C SER A 39 3.62 16.84 -1.72
N LYS A 40 3.17 18.08 -1.51
CA LYS A 40 1.85 18.56 -1.93
C LYS A 40 1.59 18.32 -3.43
N GLU A 41 2.60 18.54 -4.26
CA GLU A 41 2.53 18.34 -5.70
C GLU A 41 2.32 16.87 -6.07
N ASN A 42 3.02 15.94 -5.40
CA ASN A 42 2.86 14.51 -5.66
C ASN A 42 1.50 13.99 -5.22
N ILE A 43 0.97 14.50 -4.10
CA ILE A 43 -0.37 14.15 -3.63
C ILE A 43 -1.42 14.62 -4.66
N GLU A 44 -1.25 15.81 -5.22
CA GLU A 44 -2.17 16.32 -6.23
C GLU A 44 -2.11 15.53 -7.55
N ARG A 45 -0.90 15.16 -8.00
CA ARG A 45 -0.74 14.23 -9.13
C ARG A 45 -1.40 12.88 -8.86
N PHE A 46 -1.29 12.37 -7.64
CA PHE A 46 -1.95 11.12 -7.25
C PHE A 46 -3.47 11.25 -7.32
N ARG A 47 -4.06 12.35 -6.83
CA ARG A 47 -5.52 12.60 -6.95
C ARG A 47 -5.98 12.59 -8.40
N GLN A 48 -5.27 13.30 -9.26
CA GLN A 48 -5.59 13.37 -10.69
C GLN A 48 -5.52 11.98 -11.34
N LEU A 49 -4.47 11.21 -11.04
CA LEU A 49 -4.32 9.85 -11.53
C LEU A 49 -5.43 8.92 -11.01
N TYR A 50 -5.73 8.98 -9.72
CA TYR A 50 -6.81 8.21 -9.10
C TYR A 50 -8.15 8.49 -9.77
N ALA A 51 -8.49 9.77 -10.00
CA ALA A 51 -9.74 10.14 -10.65
C ALA A 51 -9.87 9.52 -12.05
N VAL A 52 -8.80 9.53 -12.85
CA VAL A 52 -8.77 8.91 -14.19
C VAL A 52 -8.92 7.39 -14.10
N LEU A 53 -8.21 6.74 -13.17
CA LEU A 53 -8.27 5.28 -13.03
C LEU A 53 -9.62 4.81 -12.44
N LEU A 54 -10.23 5.60 -11.55
CA LEU A 54 -11.55 5.34 -10.99
C LEU A 54 -12.60 5.31 -12.11
N GLN A 55 -12.58 6.31 -13.01
CA GLN A 55 -13.46 6.34 -14.18
C GLN A 55 -13.28 5.13 -15.12
N LYS A 56 -12.09 4.53 -15.14
CA LYS A 56 -11.77 3.33 -15.92
C LYS A 56 -12.08 2.02 -15.18
N GLY A 57 -12.57 2.06 -13.93
CA GLY A 57 -12.75 0.87 -13.09
C GLY A 57 -11.43 0.18 -12.73
N MET A 58 -10.32 0.91 -12.75
CA MET A 58 -8.96 0.40 -12.52
C MET A 58 -8.47 0.67 -11.10
N THR A 59 -9.37 0.91 -10.16
CA THR A 59 -9.04 1.13 -8.75
C THR A 59 -9.88 0.24 -7.83
N LYS A 60 -9.32 -0.09 -6.66
CA LYS A 60 -10.08 -0.58 -5.50
C LYS A 60 -9.57 0.12 -4.27
N THR A 61 -10.44 0.40 -3.32
CA THR A 61 -10.04 0.94 -2.02
C THR A 61 -10.57 0.07 -0.89
N TYR A 62 -9.76 -0.08 0.15
CA TYR A 62 -10.10 -0.82 1.36
C TYR A 62 -9.71 0.01 2.58
N GLY A 63 -10.50 -0.10 3.63
CA GLY A 63 -10.25 0.49 4.94
C GLY A 63 -10.56 -0.51 6.05
N ILE A 64 -9.98 -0.30 7.22
CA ILE A 64 -10.32 -0.97 8.47
C ILE A 64 -10.70 0.09 9.47
N ALA A 65 -11.92 0.03 9.98
CA ALA A 65 -12.37 0.87 11.08
C ALA A 65 -12.22 0.15 12.43
N SER A 66 -11.95 0.90 13.48
CA SER A 66 -12.07 0.44 14.86
C SER A 66 -13.53 0.24 15.27
N ALA A 67 -13.77 -0.32 16.46
CA ALA A 67 -15.12 -0.47 17.01
C ALA A 67 -15.83 0.89 17.18
N GLU A 68 -15.07 1.96 17.38
CA GLU A 68 -15.54 3.34 17.51
C GLU A 68 -15.75 4.05 16.15
N GLY A 69 -15.45 3.37 15.03
CA GLY A 69 -15.65 3.90 13.68
C GLY A 69 -14.46 4.68 13.10
N ASN A 70 -13.33 4.76 13.81
CA ASN A 70 -12.14 5.47 13.31
C ASN A 70 -11.37 4.61 12.30
N ILE A 71 -10.96 5.17 11.16
CA ILE A 71 -10.13 4.42 10.20
C ILE A 71 -8.71 4.23 10.77
N LEU A 72 -8.35 2.96 10.98
CA LEU A 72 -7.05 2.53 11.49
C LEU A 72 -6.06 2.24 10.37
N SER A 73 -6.52 1.64 9.27
CA SER A 73 -5.68 1.29 8.12
C SER A 73 -6.49 1.46 6.86
N SER A 74 -5.89 1.98 5.80
CA SER A 74 -6.55 2.14 4.52
C SER A 74 -5.57 2.07 3.36
N CYS A 75 -6.09 1.78 2.18
CA CYS A 75 -5.27 1.71 0.99
C CYS A 75 -6.03 1.96 -0.31
N VAL A 76 -5.26 2.31 -1.33
CA VAL A 76 -5.67 2.27 -2.74
C VAL A 76 -4.89 1.17 -3.43
N PHE A 77 -5.61 0.35 -4.20
CA PHE A 77 -5.05 -0.54 -5.20
C PHE A 77 -5.28 0.03 -6.60
N PHE A 78 -4.25 0.01 -7.43
CA PHE A 78 -4.42 0.17 -8.88
C PHE A 78 -4.46 -1.19 -9.55
N LEU A 79 -5.29 -1.34 -10.59
CA LEU A 79 -5.49 -2.59 -11.30
C LEU A 79 -4.97 -2.47 -12.72
N SER A 80 -4.09 -3.36 -13.14
CA SER A 80 -3.63 -3.46 -14.52
C SER A 80 -3.11 -4.86 -14.81
N HIS A 81 -3.34 -5.40 -16.00
CA HIS A 81 -2.76 -6.69 -16.45
C HIS A 81 -2.94 -7.86 -15.44
N GLN A 82 -4.14 -8.02 -14.86
CA GLN A 82 -4.41 -9.04 -13.83
C GLN A 82 -3.53 -8.91 -12.58
N ARG A 83 -3.07 -7.69 -12.28
CA ARG A 83 -2.29 -7.36 -11.10
C ARG A 83 -2.93 -6.20 -10.35
N ALA A 84 -2.95 -6.31 -9.02
CA ALA A 84 -3.40 -5.29 -8.11
C ALA A 84 -2.20 -4.74 -7.33
N TYR A 85 -1.88 -3.49 -7.58
CA TYR A 85 -0.72 -2.80 -7.00
C TYR A 85 -1.14 -2.05 -5.74
N TYR A 86 -0.54 -2.40 -4.60
CA TYR A 86 -0.80 -1.83 -3.28
C TYR A 86 -0.13 -0.44 -3.13
N ILE A 87 -0.62 0.54 -3.91
CA ILE A 87 0.14 1.74 -4.29
C ILE A 87 0.15 2.86 -3.23
N LEU A 88 -0.93 3.02 -2.47
CA LEU A 88 -1.02 4.04 -1.42
C LEU A 88 -1.59 3.41 -0.17
N VAL A 89 -0.86 3.55 0.94
CA VAL A 89 -1.23 2.95 2.22
C VAL A 89 -1.20 4.02 3.30
N GLY A 90 -2.28 4.11 4.07
CA GLY A 90 -2.37 4.93 5.28
C GLY A 90 -2.55 4.05 6.50
N ASN A 91 -1.77 4.28 7.55
CA ASN A 91 -1.93 3.62 8.83
C ASN A 91 -1.92 4.62 9.98
N ALA A 92 -2.93 4.54 10.83
CA ALA A 92 -2.92 5.19 12.13
C ALA A 92 -1.90 4.50 13.06
N PRO A 93 -1.36 5.21 14.08
CA PRO A 93 -0.44 4.62 15.05
C PRO A 93 -0.95 3.32 15.69
N GLU A 94 -2.25 3.24 15.95
CA GLU A 94 -2.96 2.12 16.57
C GLU A 94 -3.10 0.90 15.64
N SER A 95 -2.87 1.06 14.34
CA SER A 95 -2.96 -0.03 13.35
C SER A 95 -2.02 -1.19 13.70
N ARG A 96 -0.82 -0.88 14.19
CA ARG A 96 0.18 -1.89 14.57
C ARG A 96 -0.24 -2.71 15.78
N THR A 97 -0.87 -2.09 16.76
CA THR A 97 -1.28 -2.76 18.00
C THR A 97 -2.57 -3.55 17.81
N THR A 98 -3.49 -3.06 16.98
CA THR A 98 -4.77 -3.72 16.68
C THR A 98 -4.64 -4.83 15.64
N GLY A 99 -3.63 -4.78 14.77
CA GLY A 99 -3.50 -5.72 13.65
C GLY A 99 -4.31 -5.30 12.42
N ALA A 100 -4.76 -4.04 12.33
CA ALA A 100 -5.62 -3.54 11.27
C ALA A 100 -5.02 -3.74 9.87
N SER A 101 -3.73 -3.42 9.64
CA SER A 101 -3.08 -3.68 8.34
C SER A 101 -3.13 -5.16 7.94
N HIS A 102 -3.12 -6.08 8.91
CA HIS A 102 -3.20 -7.50 8.62
C HIS A 102 -4.60 -7.90 8.16
N LEU A 103 -5.62 -7.42 8.86
CA LEU A 103 -7.02 -7.65 8.49
C LEU A 103 -7.35 -7.04 7.13
N LEU A 104 -6.77 -5.87 6.81
CA LEU A 104 -6.93 -5.21 5.52
C LEU A 104 -6.45 -6.09 4.36
N ILE A 105 -5.21 -6.58 4.44
CA ILE A 105 -4.61 -7.42 3.40
C ILE A 105 -5.37 -8.75 3.30
N ASP A 106 -5.70 -9.36 4.44
CA ASP A 106 -6.48 -10.59 4.51
C ASP A 106 -7.87 -10.44 3.86
N ALA A 107 -8.56 -9.31 4.10
CA ALA A 107 -9.83 -9.02 3.46
C ALA A 107 -9.70 -8.91 1.94
N PHE A 108 -8.69 -8.18 1.46
CA PHE A 108 -8.42 -8.09 0.02
C PHE A 108 -8.14 -9.48 -0.59
N ILE A 109 -7.32 -10.30 0.05
CA ILE A 109 -7.01 -11.66 -0.42
C ILE A 109 -8.28 -12.50 -0.47
N ARG A 110 -9.10 -12.50 0.59
CA ARG A 110 -10.37 -13.23 0.64
C ARG A 110 -11.33 -12.83 -0.49
N ASP A 111 -11.47 -11.52 -0.73
CA ASP A 111 -12.38 -10.99 -1.76
C ASP A 111 -11.92 -11.25 -3.20
N ASN A 112 -10.68 -11.69 -3.39
CA ASN A 112 -10.09 -11.95 -4.70
C ASN A 112 -9.49 -13.35 -4.85
N ALA A 113 -9.66 -14.24 -3.86
CA ALA A 113 -9.05 -15.58 -3.83
C ALA A 113 -9.49 -16.48 -5.01
N THR A 114 -10.68 -16.25 -5.58
CA THR A 114 -11.20 -17.01 -6.71
C THR A 114 -10.87 -16.41 -8.07
N LYS A 115 -10.14 -15.29 -8.11
CA LYS A 115 -9.81 -14.56 -9.33
C LYS A 115 -8.38 -14.87 -9.75
N ASN A 116 -8.12 -14.88 -11.06
CA ASN A 116 -6.76 -14.86 -11.58
C ASN A 116 -6.18 -13.45 -11.44
N LEU A 117 -5.76 -13.09 -10.22
CA LEU A 117 -5.27 -11.77 -9.86
C LEU A 117 -4.03 -11.88 -8.98
N VAL A 118 -2.93 -11.26 -9.40
CA VAL A 118 -1.71 -11.12 -8.62
C VAL A 118 -1.86 -9.92 -7.68
N LEU A 119 -1.65 -10.13 -6.39
CA LEU A 119 -1.45 -9.03 -5.44
C LEU A 119 0.04 -8.65 -5.44
N ASP A 120 0.32 -7.44 -5.89
CA ASP A 120 1.63 -6.83 -5.84
C ASP A 120 1.67 -5.85 -4.68
N PHE A 121 2.48 -6.18 -3.66
CA PHE A 121 2.64 -5.34 -2.48
C PHE A 121 3.44 -4.06 -2.75
N GLU A 122 4.01 -3.95 -3.95
CA GLU A 122 5.00 -2.98 -4.32
C GLU A 122 6.26 -3.06 -3.44
N GLY A 123 7.39 -2.70 -4.03
CA GLY A 123 8.68 -2.87 -3.38
C GLY A 123 9.02 -1.73 -2.43
N SER A 124 9.75 -2.07 -1.37
CA SER A 124 10.75 -1.15 -0.80
C SER A 124 11.95 -1.98 -0.36
N ASP A 125 13.15 -1.42 -0.46
CA ASP A 125 14.38 -2.03 0.09
C ASP A 125 14.39 -1.99 1.64
N ILE A 126 13.23 -1.81 2.29
CA ILE A 126 13.07 -1.75 3.74
C ILE A 126 12.87 -3.19 4.25
N PRO A 127 13.86 -3.77 4.98
CA PRO A 127 13.82 -5.19 5.34
C PRO A 127 12.57 -5.59 6.13
N GLY A 128 12.13 -4.75 7.07
CA GLY A 128 10.95 -5.05 7.90
C GLY A 128 9.63 -5.09 7.12
N LEU A 129 9.57 -4.47 5.94
CA LEU A 129 8.37 -4.52 5.10
C LEU A 129 8.33 -5.81 4.27
N ALA A 130 9.49 -6.28 3.80
CA ALA A 130 9.61 -7.58 3.12
C ALA A 130 9.21 -8.74 4.04
N ASP A 131 9.64 -8.71 5.31
CA ASP A 131 9.24 -9.71 6.31
C ASP A 131 7.73 -9.68 6.57
N PHE A 132 7.13 -8.48 6.61
CA PHE A 132 5.69 -8.33 6.78
C PHE A 132 4.90 -8.87 5.58
N TYR A 133 5.34 -8.63 4.34
CA TYR A 133 4.61 -9.14 3.17
C TYR A 133 4.84 -10.63 2.95
N SER A 134 6.04 -11.15 3.23
CA SER A 134 6.35 -12.58 3.05
C SER A 134 5.46 -13.49 3.91
N GLY A 135 5.02 -13.03 5.09
CA GLY A 135 4.12 -13.83 5.92
C GLY A 135 2.70 -13.98 5.33
N PHE A 136 2.33 -13.22 4.29
CA PHE A 136 1.10 -13.42 3.49
C PHE A 136 1.34 -14.35 2.29
N GLY A 137 2.55 -14.91 2.15
CA GLY A 137 2.95 -15.74 1.01
C GLY A 137 3.56 -14.96 -0.15
N ALA A 138 3.91 -13.68 0.05
CA ALA A 138 4.60 -12.89 -0.98
C ALA A 138 5.99 -13.46 -1.27
N MET A 139 6.39 -13.41 -2.55
CA MET A 139 7.73 -13.79 -3.00
C MET A 139 8.43 -12.55 -3.60
N PRO A 140 9.75 -12.42 -3.45
CA PRO A 140 10.48 -11.30 -4.04
C PRO A 140 10.47 -11.40 -5.57
N GLU A 141 10.19 -10.28 -6.24
CA GLU A 141 10.27 -10.15 -7.69
C GLU A 141 11.47 -9.25 -8.04
N TYR A 142 12.49 -9.84 -8.67
CA TYR A 142 13.72 -9.14 -9.04
C TYR A 142 13.61 -8.56 -10.45
N TYR A 143 13.79 -7.25 -10.59
CA TYR A 143 13.84 -6.56 -11.87
C TYR A 143 15.25 -6.07 -12.19
N GLN A 144 15.59 -6.09 -13.48
CA GLN A 144 16.90 -5.64 -13.95
C GLN A 144 16.93 -4.10 -13.98
N SER A 145 18.00 -3.50 -13.48
CA SER A 145 18.24 -2.06 -13.61
C SER A 145 19.49 -1.81 -14.46
N VAL A 146 19.36 -1.00 -15.52
CA VAL A 146 20.48 -0.60 -16.37
C VAL A 146 20.90 0.81 -15.98
N ARG A 147 22.13 0.97 -15.50
CA ARG A 147 22.72 2.28 -15.23
C ARG A 147 23.66 2.66 -16.36
N TRP A 148 23.31 3.71 -17.12
CA TRP A 148 24.17 4.23 -18.19
C TRP A 148 24.91 5.49 -17.73
N ASN A 149 26.25 5.38 -17.60
CA ASN A 149 27.09 6.54 -17.33
C ASN A 149 27.40 7.31 -18.63
N ARG A 150 26.66 8.41 -18.86
CA ARG A 150 26.83 9.34 -19.99
C ARG A 150 27.89 10.42 -19.76
N LEU A 151 28.67 10.35 -18.68
CA LEU A 151 29.71 11.34 -18.42
C LEU A 151 30.88 11.23 -19.42
N PRO A 152 31.58 12.33 -19.71
CA PRO A 152 32.85 12.32 -20.44
C PRO A 152 33.86 11.37 -19.79
N PHE A 153 34.77 10.76 -20.58
CA PHE A 153 35.64 9.67 -20.12
C PHE A 153 36.44 10.01 -18.84
N TYR A 154 36.82 11.28 -18.66
CA TYR A 154 37.58 11.77 -17.50
C TYR A 154 36.73 11.92 -16.23
N LEU A 155 35.41 12.07 -16.33
CA LEU A 155 34.49 12.13 -15.18
C LEU A 155 33.86 10.76 -14.85
N LYS A 156 34.00 9.76 -15.72
CA LYS A 156 33.42 8.41 -15.50
C LYS A 156 33.94 7.75 -14.23
N TRP A 157 35.19 7.99 -13.87
CA TRP A 157 35.87 7.40 -12.71
C TRP A 157 35.43 8.00 -11.36
N LEU A 158 34.81 9.19 -11.37
CA LEU A 158 34.37 9.88 -10.15
C LEU A 158 32.99 9.42 -9.67
N LYS A 159 32.23 8.72 -10.51
CA LYS A 159 30.89 8.25 -10.19
C LYS A 159 30.92 6.73 -10.03
N LYS A 160 30.98 6.26 -8.78
CA LYS A 160 30.75 4.84 -8.42
C LYS A 160 29.26 4.51 -8.55
#